data_AF-A0A655AWV3-F1
#
_entry.id   AF-A0A655AWV3-F1
#
_cell.length_a   1.000
_cell.length_b   1.000
_cell.length_c   1.000
_cell.angle_alpha   90.00
_cell.angle_beta   90.00
_cell.angle_gamma   90.00
#
_symmetry.space_group_name_H-M   'P 1'
#
loop_
_entity.id
_entity.type
_entity.pdbx_description
1 polymer ?
#
loop_
_entity_poly.entity_id
_entity_poly.type
_entity_poly.pdbx_seq_one_letter_code
_entity_poly.pdbx_strand_id
1 'polypeptide(L)' 'MVFVYHVQERTVDTPRTETNGKRGGNHNALTRVRIKPSHLAGGYGQHAFAFNYLGPTGNQRDEVTVVRRRSQEVRY' A
#
# COMPACT_ATOMS: atom_id res chain seq x y z
N MET A 1 -8.25 -10.84 10.86
CA MET A 1 -7.07 -10.08 10.37
C MET A 1 -6.34 -10.97 9.37
N VAL A 2 -5.88 -10.43 8.24
CA VAL A 2 -5.17 -11.17 7.18
C VAL A 2 -3.78 -10.57 7.02
N PHE A 3 -2.77 -11.41 6.85
CA PHE A 3 -1.38 -10.99 6.70
C PHE A 3 -0.89 -11.28 5.28
N VAL A 4 -0.41 -10.24 4.61
CA VAL A 4 0.36 -10.34 3.37
C VAL A 4 1.75 -9.85 3.71
N TYR A 5 2.75 -10.73 3.64
CA TYR A 5 4.12 -10.35 3.99
C TYR A 5 4.66 -9.28 3.03
N HIS A 6 5.43 -8.35 3.58
CA HIS A 6 5.87 -7.17 2.84
C HIS A 6 6.70 -7.57 1.62
N VAL A 7 6.30 -7.06 0.45
CA VAL A 7 6.96 -7.22 -0.85
C VAL A 7 6.99 -8.66 -1.37
N GLN A 8 5.82 -9.18 -1.77
CA GLN A 8 5.80 -10.02 -2.97
C GLN A 8 5.87 -9.10 -4.19
N GLU A 9 6.94 -9.24 -4.97
CA GLU A 9 7.03 -8.57 -6.26
C GLU A 9 5.91 -9.07 -7.18
N ARG A 10 5.60 -8.32 -8.23
CA ARG A 10 4.62 -8.76 -9.20
C ARG A 10 5.18 -9.89 -10.06
N THR A 11 6.49 -10.07 -10.25
CA THR A 11 7.07 -10.78 -11.41
C THR A 11 6.88 -12.30 -11.44
N VAL A 12 6.80 -12.97 -10.30
CA VAL A 12 6.65 -14.43 -10.24
C VAL A 12 5.22 -14.80 -9.82
N ASP A 13 4.66 -15.84 -10.45
CA ASP A 13 3.41 -16.50 -10.05
C ASP A 13 2.22 -15.55 -9.76
N THR A 14 2.12 -14.46 -10.54
CA THR A 14 1.06 -13.44 -10.35
C THR A 14 0.07 -13.48 -11.51
N PRO A 15 -1.05 -14.22 -11.37
CA PRO A 15 -2.06 -14.35 -12.42
C PRO A 15 -2.86 -13.06 -12.62
N ARG A 16 -3.56 -12.96 -13.76
CA ARG A 16 -4.43 -11.81 -14.07
C ARG A 16 -5.57 -11.66 -13.07
N THR A 17 -6.02 -10.43 -12.84
CA THR A 17 -7.17 -10.15 -11.96
C THR A 17 -8.47 -10.30 -12.73
N GLU A 18 -9.50 -10.77 -12.04
CA GLU A 18 -10.84 -10.93 -12.60
C GLU A 18 -11.53 -9.57 -12.83
N THR A 19 -11.20 -8.56 -12.02
CA THR A 19 -11.89 -7.26 -12.04
C THR A 19 -11.46 -6.38 -13.20
N ASN A 20 -10.17 -6.36 -13.55
CA ASN A 20 -9.63 -5.44 -14.55
C ASN A 20 -8.86 -6.13 -15.69
N GLY A 21 -8.75 -7.46 -15.69
CA GLY A 21 -8.07 -8.23 -16.72
C GLY A 21 -6.55 -8.00 -16.84
N LYS A 22 -6.00 -7.06 -16.06
CA LYS A 22 -4.57 -6.81 -15.95
C LYS A 22 -3.97 -7.79 -14.95
N ARG A 23 -2.65 -7.93 -15.01
CA ARG A 23 -1.88 -8.77 -14.09
C ARG A 23 -2.19 -8.45 -12.61
N GLY A 24 -2.15 -9.43 -11.72
CA GLY A 24 -2.36 -9.24 -10.27
C GLY A 24 -1.53 -8.10 -9.68
N GLY A 25 -2.09 -7.32 -8.77
CA GLY A 25 -1.34 -6.30 -8.03
C GLY A 25 -0.50 -6.90 -6.89
N ASN A 26 0.39 -6.10 -6.31
CA ASN A 26 1.09 -6.46 -5.07
C ASN A 26 0.35 -5.91 -3.83
N HIS A 27 0.90 -6.12 -2.64
CA HIS A 27 0.35 -5.60 -1.39
C HIS A 27 0.09 -4.07 -1.42
N ASN A 28 0.94 -3.28 -2.07
CA ASN A 28 0.77 -1.82 -2.17
C ASN A 28 -0.36 -1.40 -3.13
N ALA A 29 -0.80 -2.28 -4.04
CA ALA A 29 -1.93 -2.01 -4.92
C ALA A 29 -3.26 -1.87 -4.16
N LEU A 30 -3.30 -2.32 -2.91
CA LEU A 30 -4.45 -2.21 -2.01
C LEU A 30 -4.37 -0.98 -1.09
N THR A 31 -3.23 -0.30 -1.03
CA THR A 31 -2.98 0.80 -0.08
C THR A 31 -3.10 2.17 -0.76
N ARG A 32 -3.40 3.21 0.01
CA ARG A 32 -3.35 4.61 -0.43
C ARG A 32 -2.55 5.48 0.54
N VAL A 33 -1.79 6.43 0.02
CA VAL A 33 -1.14 7.47 0.84
C VAL A 33 -2.20 8.32 1.53
N ARG A 34 -2.14 8.35 2.87
CA ARG A 34 -2.91 9.30 3.68
C ARG A 34 -1.96 10.17 4.48
N ILE A 35 -2.10 11.48 4.33
CA ILE A 35 -1.24 12.45 5.00
C ILE A 35 -1.88 12.85 6.33
N LYS A 36 -1.14 12.71 7.43
CA LYS A 36 -1.52 13.26 8.72
C LYS A 36 -1.10 14.74 8.78
N PRO A 37 -2.02 15.70 8.96
CA PRO A 37 -1.67 17.13 8.95
C PRO A 37 -0.62 17.52 10.01
N SER A 38 -0.60 16.83 11.16
CA SER A 38 0.40 17.09 12.20
C SER A 38 1.84 16.83 11.76
N HIS A 39 2.06 16.02 10.71
CA HIS A 39 3.40 15.77 10.15
C HIS A 39 3.84 16.85 9.15
N LEU A 40 2.99 17.84 8.87
CA LEU A 40 3.29 19.00 8.03
C LEU A 40 3.63 20.25 8.84
N ALA A 41 3.44 20.22 10.17
CA ALA A 41 3.79 21.33 11.03
C ALA A 41 5.31 21.61 10.95
N GLY A 42 5.67 22.88 10.77
CA GLY A 42 7.05 23.31 10.53
C GLY A 42 7.29 24.72 11.05
N GLY A 43 8.56 25.12 11.18
CA GLY A 43 8.97 26.45 11.64
C GLY A 43 8.80 26.69 13.14
N TYR A 44 8.69 25.63 13.95
CA TYR A 44 8.43 25.71 15.39
C TYR A 44 9.39 24.85 16.20
N GLY A 45 10.57 25.40 16.54
CA GLY A 45 11.57 24.71 17.36
C GLY A 45 11.98 23.36 16.77
N GLN A 46 11.77 22.27 17.50
CA GLN A 46 12.03 20.91 17.04
C GLN A 46 11.20 20.48 15.82
N HIS A 47 10.07 21.15 15.57
CA HIS A 47 9.24 20.93 14.39
C HIS A 47 9.68 21.89 13.28
N ALA A 48 10.83 21.61 12.69
CA ALA A 48 11.35 22.27 11.51
C ALA A 48 11.69 21.22 10.46
N PHE A 49 11.37 21.51 9.20
CA PHE A 49 11.66 20.61 8.09
C PHE A 49 13.19 20.51 7.89
N ALA A 50 13.68 19.28 7.78
CA ALA A 50 14.99 18.97 7.23
C ALA A 50 14.91 17.62 6.51
N PHE A 51 15.86 17.35 5.61
CA PHE A 51 15.85 16.13 4.79
C PHE A 51 15.82 14.87 5.67
N ASN A 52 14.81 14.02 5.46
CA ASN A 52 14.53 12.81 6.24
C ASN A 52 14.36 13.00 7.77
N TYR A 53 14.22 14.24 8.25
CA TYR A 53 14.06 14.55 9.68
C TYR A 53 12.59 14.75 10.07
N LEU A 54 11.82 15.46 9.23
CA LEU A 54 10.41 15.75 9.48
C LEU A 54 9.62 15.76 8.17
N GLY A 55 8.45 15.12 8.18
CA GLY A 55 7.56 15.07 7.03
C GLY A 55 6.48 14.00 7.16
N PRO A 56 5.53 13.95 6.21
CA PRO A 56 4.47 12.96 6.22
C PRO A 56 5.01 11.55 6.02
N THR A 57 4.38 10.58 6.68
CA THR A 57 4.78 9.17 6.69
C THR A 57 3.85 8.34 5.82
N GLY A 58 4.34 7.30 5.15
CA GLY A 58 3.52 6.35 4.39
C GLY A 58 2.89 5.27 5.25
N ASN A 59 1.96 5.62 6.15
CA ASN A 59 1.26 4.64 6.98
C ASN A 59 0.28 3.79 6.16
N GLN A 60 0.27 2.46 6.38
CA GLN A 60 -0.49 1.51 5.56
C GLN A 60 -1.16 0.37 6.36
N ARG A 61 -1.08 0.38 7.70
CA ARG A 61 -1.61 -0.72 8.54
C ARG A 61 -3.11 -0.61 8.84
N ASP A 62 -3.71 0.54 8.60
CA ASP A 62 -5.12 0.81 8.85
C ASP A 62 -6.02 0.47 7.64
N GLU A 63 -5.45 -0.12 6.59
CA GLU A 63 -6.17 -0.42 5.34
C GLU A 63 -7.13 -1.59 5.53
N VAL A 64 -8.36 -1.45 5.02
CA VAL A 64 -9.40 -2.48 5.09
C VAL A 64 -9.75 -2.95 3.69
N THR A 65 -9.60 -4.25 3.44
CA THR A 65 -9.78 -4.84 2.11
C THR A 65 -10.71 -6.03 2.16
N VAL A 66 -11.35 -6.33 1.02
CA VAL A 66 -12.25 -7.47 0.87
C VAL A 66 -11.47 -8.67 0.33
N VAL A 67 -11.54 -9.79 1.05
CA VAL A 67 -10.97 -11.07 0.59
C VAL A 67 -12.08 -11.92 0.00
N ARG A 68 -11.85 -12.44 -1.22
CA ARG A 68 -12.76 -13.37 -1.89
C ARG A 68 -12.00 -14.49 -2.57
N ARG A 69 -12.65 -15.64 -2.72
CA ARG A 69 -12.16 -16.73 -3.56
C ARG A 69 -12.31 -16.33 -5.04
N ARG A 70 -11.32 -16.70 -5.85
CA ARG A 70 -11.39 -16.60 -7.33
C ARG A 70 -12.31 -17.69 -7.86
N SER A 71 -13.14 -17.37 -8.85
CA SER A 71 -14.07 -18.33 -9.48
C SER A 71 -13.58 -18.85 -10.83
N GLN A 72 -12.51 -18.24 -11.36
CA GLN A 72 -11.97 -18.51 -12.69
C GLN A 72 -10.80 -19.50 -12.64
N GLU A 73 -10.59 -20.21 -13.75
CA GLU A 73 -9.36 -20.97 -13.99
C GLU A 73 -8.17 -20.00 -14.07
N VAL A 74 -7.06 -20.35 -13.42
CA VAL A 74 -5.92 -19.46 -13.25
C VAL A 74 -5.19 -19.28 -14.58
N ARG A 75 -5.15 -18.03 -15.09
CA ARG A 75 -4.39 -17.63 -16.28
C ARG A 75 -3.32 -16.60 -15.91
N TYR A 76 -2.10 -16.85 -16.36
CA TYR A 76 -0.92 -16.03 -16.11
C TYR A 76 -0.77 -14.89 -17.13
#